data_AF-A0A2T5D982-F1
#
_entry.id   AF-A0A2T5D982-F1
#
_cell.length_a   1.000
_cell.length_b   1.000
_cell.length_c   1.000
_cell.angle_alpha   90.00
_cell.angle_beta   90.00
_cell.angle_gamma   90.00
#
_symmetry.space_group_name_H-M   'P 1'
#
loop_
_entity.id
_entity.type
_entity.pdbx_description
1 polymer ?
#
loop_
_entity_poly.entity_id
_entity_poly.type
_entity_poly.pdbx_seq_one_letter_code
_entity_poly.pdbx_strand_id
1 'polypeptide(L)'
;MFSKMGIFIHLFETEEELIHIFFLLILLDLFTGWLKAKVQRTWYSNLSWQGLWKKLSHFVLLILTGVVDIVLAKNNVQLEFTLVQVFTTFLVLTEIGSILENVAETNLTKYFRQIIESIEQKLKKGS
;
A
#
# COMPACT_ATOMS: atom_id res chain seq x y z
N MET A 1 -20.02 1.77 17.14
CA MET A 1 -19.35 3.08 17.34
C MET A 1 -17.93 2.78 17.79
N PHE A 2 -17.02 2.52 16.84
CA PHE A 2 -15.63 2.17 17.16
C PHE A 2 -14.84 3.45 17.46
N SER A 3 -14.31 3.55 18.69
CA SER A 3 -13.32 4.57 19.05
C SER A 3 -12.07 4.40 18.18
N LYS A 4 -11.41 5.50 17.81
CA LYS A 4 -10.15 5.48 17.04
C LYS A 4 -9.08 4.58 17.68
N MET A 5 -9.11 4.41 18.99
CA MET A 5 -8.21 3.49 19.72
C MET A 5 -8.52 2.01 19.46
N GLY A 6 -9.79 1.64 19.26
CA GLY A 6 -10.20 0.25 19.05
C GLY A 6 -9.81 -0.30 17.68
N ILE A 7 -9.70 0.55 16.66
CA ILE A 7 -9.23 0.16 15.33
C ILE A 7 -7.75 -0.24 15.39
N PHE A 8 -6.92 0.52 16.12
CA PHE A 8 -5.50 0.19 16.29
C PHE A 8 -5.32 -1.12 17.03
N ILE A 9 -6.10 -1.38 18.07
CA ILE A 9 -5.98 -2.62 18.86
C ILE A 9 -6.42 -3.84 18.04
N HIS A 10 -7.55 -3.76 17.32
CA HIS A 10 -8.01 -4.83 16.43
C HIS A 10 -7.00 -5.15 15.31
N LEU A 11 -6.35 -4.12 14.76
CA LEU A 11 -5.27 -4.24 13.79
C LEU A 11 -4.11 -5.12 14.27
N PHE A 12 -3.88 -5.25 15.57
CA PHE A 12 -2.81 -6.11 16.11
C PHE A 12 -3.33 -7.45 16.66
N GLU A 13 -4.65 -7.66 16.66
CA GLU A 13 -5.29 -8.78 17.35
C GLU A 13 -5.48 -10.00 16.43
N THR A 14 -5.63 -9.78 15.12
CA THR A 14 -5.84 -10.86 14.15
C THR A 14 -4.92 -10.78 12.93
N GLU A 15 -4.30 -11.92 12.59
CA GLU A 15 -3.44 -12.06 11.40
C GLU A 15 -4.19 -11.79 10.10
N GLU A 16 -5.46 -12.22 10.04
CA GLU A 16 -6.30 -12.05 8.87
C GLU A 16 -6.59 -10.58 8.57
N GLU A 17 -6.91 -9.77 9.58
CA GLU A 17 -7.16 -8.33 9.37
C GLU A 17 -5.92 -7.60 8.87
N LEU A 18 -4.74 -7.90 9.43
CA LEU A 18 -3.47 -7.33 8.99
C LEU A 18 -3.19 -7.63 7.51
N ILE A 19 -3.40 -8.88 7.10
CA ILE A 19 -3.20 -9.30 5.72
C ILE A 19 -4.18 -8.59 4.79
N HIS A 20 -5.46 -8.49 5.13
CA HIS A 20 -6.45 -7.76 4.33
C HIS A 20 -6.07 -6.28 4.16
N ILE A 21 -5.64 -5.62 5.25
CA ILE A 21 -5.22 -4.23 5.23
C ILE A 21 -3.96 -4.07 4.37
N PHE A 22 -2.99 -4.97 4.50
CA PHE A 22 -1.81 -5.00 3.63
C PHE A 22 -2.18 -5.12 2.15
N PHE A 23 -3.09 -6.04 1.79
CA PHE A 23 -3.57 -6.18 0.41
C PHE A 23 -4.24 -4.90 -0.11
N LEU A 24 -5.11 -4.26 0.69
CA LEU A 24 -5.76 -3.01 0.33
C LEU A 24 -4.74 -1.88 0.11
N LEU A 25 -3.71 -1.80 0.96
CA LEU A 25 -2.66 -0.80 0.84
C LEU A 25 -1.80 -1.01 -0.41
N ILE A 26 -1.47 -2.25 -0.77
CA ILE A 26 -0.79 -2.56 -2.03
C ILE A 26 -1.60 -2.06 -3.22
N LEU A 27 -2.92 -2.34 -3.26
CA LEU A 27 -3.79 -1.90 -4.34
C LEU A 27 -3.86 -0.37 -4.42
N LEU A 28 -3.96 0.29 -3.26
CA LEU A 28 -3.96 1.74 -3.19
C LEU A 28 -2.63 2.33 -3.64
N ASP A 29 -1.50 1.71 -3.29
CA ASP A 29 -0.18 2.18 -3.70
C ASP A 29 0.09 1.98 -5.18
N LEU A 30 -0.35 0.85 -5.75
CA LEU A 30 -0.29 0.64 -7.19
C LEU A 30 -1.11 1.71 -7.92
N PHE A 31 -2.27 2.08 -7.37
CA PHE A 31 -3.11 3.14 -7.92
C PHE A 31 -2.45 4.53 -7.80
N THR A 32 -1.86 4.89 -6.66
CA THR A 32 -1.18 6.18 -6.49
C THR A 32 0.11 6.27 -7.32
N GLY A 33 0.86 5.17 -7.43
CA GLY A 33 2.01 5.05 -8.33
C GLY A 33 1.63 5.18 -9.81
N TRP A 34 0.49 4.58 -10.20
CA TRP A 34 -0.10 4.76 -11.54
C TRP A 34 -0.46 6.24 -11.79
N LEU A 35 -1.11 6.91 -10.83
CA LEU A 35 -1.41 8.35 -10.94
C LEU A 35 -0.14 9.20 -11.09
N LYS A 36 0.89 8.93 -10.28
CA LYS A 36 2.19 9.59 -10.37
C LYS A 36 2.81 9.45 -11.77
N ALA A 37 2.89 8.21 -12.27
CA ALA A 37 3.43 7.93 -13.59
C ALA A 37 2.63 8.60 -14.72
N LYS A 38 1.30 8.72 -14.56
CA LYS A 38 0.43 9.45 -15.48
C LYS A 38 0.77 10.93 -15.56
N VAL A 39 0.89 11.57 -14.41
CA VAL A 39 1.17 13.01 -14.30
C VAL A 39 2.56 13.32 -14.82
N GLN A 40 3.54 12.48 -14.48
CA GLN A 40 4.93 12.66 -14.88
C GLN A 40 5.24 12.17 -16.31
N ARG A 41 4.29 11.46 -16.97
CA ARG A 41 4.46 10.81 -18.29
C ARG A 41 5.61 9.79 -18.35
N THR A 42 5.90 9.11 -17.25
CA THR A 42 7.07 8.21 -17.07
C THR A 42 6.70 6.72 -16.92
N TRP A 43 5.57 6.30 -17.50
CA TRP A 43 5.00 4.95 -17.41
C TRP A 43 5.98 3.78 -17.56
N TYR A 44 6.91 3.87 -18.52
CA TYR A 44 7.86 2.81 -18.87
C TYR A 44 9.27 3.03 -18.33
N SER A 45 9.41 3.86 -17.30
CA SER A 45 10.72 4.07 -16.68
C SER A 45 11.16 2.84 -15.87
N ASN A 46 12.46 2.61 -15.74
CA ASN A 46 12.99 1.58 -14.85
C ASN A 46 12.49 1.75 -13.41
N LEU A 47 12.17 2.99 -13.01
CA LEU A 47 11.64 3.32 -11.69
C LEU A 47 10.25 2.72 -11.44
N SER A 48 9.34 2.75 -12.42
CA SER A 48 8.00 2.15 -12.26
C SER A 48 8.06 0.63 -12.12
N TRP A 49 8.95 -0.01 -12.88
CA TRP A 49 9.21 -1.45 -12.76
C TRP A 49 9.84 -1.84 -11.42
N GLN A 50 10.80 -1.06 -10.93
CA GLN A 50 11.38 -1.26 -9.60
C GLN A 50 10.32 -1.19 -8.49
N GLY A 51 9.37 -0.25 -8.59
CA GLY A 51 8.24 -0.15 -7.69
C GLY A 51 7.43 -1.45 -7.65
N LEU A 52 7.08 -2.01 -8.82
CA LEU A 52 6.32 -3.26 -8.91
C LEU A 52 7.10 -4.46 -8.35
N TRP A 53 8.39 -4.58 -8.67
CA TRP A 53 9.26 -5.64 -8.13
C TRP A 53 9.38 -5.57 -6.61
N LYS A 54 9.46 -4.36 -6.04
CA LYS A 54 9.43 -4.16 -4.59
C LYS A 54 8.14 -4.72 -3.99
N LYS A 55 6.98 -4.45 -4.59
CA LYS A 55 5.69 -5.00 -4.10
C LYS A 55 5.64 -6.51 -4.18
N LEU A 56 6.14 -7.10 -5.27
CA LEU A 56 6.24 -8.55 -5.38
C LEU A 56 7.12 -9.15 -4.28
N SER A 57 8.24 -8.49 -3.93
CA SER A 57 9.12 -8.93 -2.86
C SER A 57 8.43 -8.91 -1.48
N HIS A 58 7.50 -7.98 -1.24
CA HIS A 58 6.71 -7.94 0.00
C HIS A 58 5.80 -9.17 0.13
N PHE A 59 5.17 -9.61 -0.97
CA PHE A 59 4.40 -10.86 -0.97
C PHE A 59 5.28 -12.09 -0.71
N VAL A 60 6.47 -12.14 -1.31
CA VAL A 60 7.43 -13.21 -1.03
C VAL A 60 7.81 -13.22 0.44
N LEU A 61 8.09 -12.05 1.03
CA LEU A 61 8.42 -11.93 2.45
C LEU A 61 7.29 -12.44 3.35
N LEU A 62 6.04 -12.08 3.06
CA LEU A 62 4.86 -12.54 3.80
C LEU A 62 4.69 -14.07 3.73
N ILE A 63 4.93 -14.68 2.56
CA ILE A 63 4.89 -16.14 2.43
C ILE A 63 6.00 -16.78 3.25
N LEU A 64 7.21 -16.23 3.19
CA LEU A 64 8.36 -16.76 3.92
C LEU A 64 8.15 -16.69 5.44
N THR A 65 7.55 -15.63 5.97
CA THR A 65 7.27 -15.53 7.41
C THR A 65 6.26 -16.59 7.85
N GLY A 66 5.21 -16.84 7.07
CA GLY A 66 4.27 -17.94 7.32
C GLY A 66 4.93 -19.33 7.26
N VAL A 67 5.87 -19.55 6.34
CA VAL A 67 6.66 -20.79 6.30
C VAL A 67 7.50 -20.96 7.57
N VAL A 68 8.13 -19.88 8.05
CA VAL A 68 8.92 -19.94 9.29
C VAL A 68 8.02 -20.23 10.49
N ASP A 69 6.85 -19.60 10.60
CA ASP A 69 5.89 -19.88 11.68
C ASP A 69 5.47 -21.36 11.70
N ILE A 70 5.23 -21.98 10.53
CA ILE A 70 4.96 -23.43 10.43
C ILE A 70 6.14 -24.26 10.91
N VAL A 71 7.38 -23.88 10.56
CA VAL A 71 8.59 -24.59 10.99
C VAL A 71 8.77 -24.48 12.51
N LEU A 72 8.56 -23.30 13.10
CA LEU A 72 8.65 -23.08 14.55
C LEU A 72 7.62 -23.94 15.29
N ALA A 73 6.36 -23.92 14.84
CA ALA A 73 5.28 -24.72 15.42
C ALA A 73 5.60 -26.22 15.39
N LYS A 74 6.14 -26.75 14.27
CA LYS A 74 6.55 -28.16 14.14
C LYS A 74 7.68 -28.57 15.09
N ASN A 75 8.50 -27.62 15.52
CA ASN A 75 9.60 -27.86 16.46
C ASN A 75 9.23 -27.53 17.91
N ASN A 76 7.94 -27.31 18.22
CA ASN A 76 7.45 -26.90 19.54
C ASN A 76 8.09 -25.61 20.07
N VAL A 77 8.53 -24.72 19.17
CA VAL A 77 8.97 -23.38 19.53
C VAL A 77 7.75 -22.48 19.57
N GLN A 78 7.37 -22.03 20.76
CA GLN A 78 6.24 -21.13 20.97
C GLN A 78 6.76 -19.71 21.16
N LEU A 79 6.34 -18.80 20.28
CA LEU A 79 6.55 -17.37 20.41
C LEU A 79 5.26 -16.71 20.92
N GLU A 80 5.38 -15.60 21.63
CA GLU A 80 4.22 -14.81 22.08
C GLU A 80 3.45 -14.15 20.92
N PHE A 81 4.08 -14.05 19.76
CA PHE A 81 3.55 -13.47 18.53
C PHE A 81 4.06 -14.27 17.32
N THR A 82 3.31 -14.25 16.22
CA THR A 82 3.75 -14.90 14.98
C THR A 82 4.62 -13.95 14.16
N LEU A 83 5.51 -14.50 13.35
CA LEU A 83 6.31 -13.70 12.43
C LEU A 83 5.42 -13.08 11.35
N VAL A 84 4.33 -13.73 10.94
CA VAL A 84 3.30 -13.13 10.09
C VAL A 84 2.78 -11.82 10.69
N GLN A 85 2.40 -11.77 11.97
CA GLN A 85 1.93 -10.54 12.62
C GLN A 85 2.97 -9.42 12.56
N VAL A 86 4.20 -9.73 12.98
CA VAL A 86 5.29 -8.74 13.09
C VAL A 86 5.66 -8.18 11.71
N PHE A 87 5.91 -9.04 10.74
CA PHE A 87 6.36 -8.61 9.43
C PHE A 87 5.24 -7.97 8.61
N THR A 88 4.00 -8.45 8.72
CA THR A 88 2.87 -7.80 8.04
C THR A 88 2.66 -6.38 8.56
N THR A 89 2.85 -6.14 9.86
CA THR A 89 2.84 -4.78 10.44
C THR A 89 3.88 -3.87 9.77
N PHE A 90 5.13 -4.34 9.64
CA PHE A 90 6.16 -3.56 8.96
C PHE A 90 5.87 -3.33 7.48
N LEU A 91 5.29 -4.33 6.81
CA LEU A 91 4.86 -4.21 5.41
C LEU A 91 3.75 -3.17 5.26
N VAL A 92 2.75 -3.17 6.13
CA VAL A 92 1.69 -2.13 6.18
C VAL A 92 2.30 -0.74 6.30
N LEU A 93 3.23 -0.52 7.23
CA LEU A 93 3.92 0.77 7.38
C LEU A 93 4.71 1.16 6.13
N THR A 94 5.37 0.19 5.49
CA THR A 94 6.13 0.38 4.25
C THR A 94 5.22 0.81 3.09
N GLU A 95 4.04 0.20 2.98
CA GLU A 95 3.04 0.56 1.96
C GLU A 95 2.46 1.95 2.20
N ILE A 96 2.15 2.31 3.45
CA ILE A 96 1.74 3.67 3.80
C ILE A 96 2.81 4.69 3.39
N GLY A 97 4.09 4.43 3.67
CA GLY A 97 5.19 5.29 3.27
C GLY A 97 5.28 5.47 1.75
N SER A 98 5.14 4.38 1.00
CA SER A 98 5.13 4.39 -0.47
C SER A 98 3.99 5.23 -1.04
N ILE A 99 2.79 5.14 -0.45
CA ILE A 99 1.63 5.95 -0.85
C ILE A 99 1.90 7.43 -0.62
N LEU A 100 2.45 7.78 0.55
CA LEU A 100 2.78 9.17 0.89
C LEU A 100 3.81 9.76 -0.08
N GLU A 101 4.85 9.01 -0.43
CA GLU A 101 5.84 9.40 -1.43
C GLU A 101 5.19 9.63 -2.80
N ASN A 102 4.35 8.70 -3.24
CA ASN A 102 3.65 8.81 -4.52
C ASN A 102 2.73 10.04 -4.57
N VAL A 103 1.98 10.32 -3.51
CA VAL A 103 1.09 11.49 -3.42
C VAL A 103 1.88 12.79 -3.37
N ALA A 104 2.96 12.85 -2.58
CA ALA A 104 3.80 14.04 -2.44
C ALA A 104 4.43 14.45 -3.78
N GLU A 105 4.94 13.49 -4.54
CA GLU A 105 5.57 13.77 -5.84
C GLU A 105 4.60 14.11 -6.97
N THR A 106 3.34 13.70 -6.85
CA THR A 106 2.34 13.93 -7.90
C THR A 106 1.85 15.39 -7.93
N ASN A 107 2.19 16.22 -6.92
CA ASN A 107 1.61 17.57 -6.75
C ASN A 107 0.08 17.55 -6.97
N LEU A 108 -0.60 16.60 -6.30
CA LEU A 108 -1.99 16.19 -6.55
C LEU A 108 -2.94 17.39 -6.76
N THR A 109 -2.78 18.44 -5.95
CA THR A 109 -3.55 19.69 -6.01
C THR A 109 -3.48 20.37 -7.38
N LYS A 110 -2.29 20.44 -8.00
CA LYS A 110 -2.11 21.04 -9.33
C LYS A 110 -2.80 20.20 -10.41
N TYR A 111 -2.70 18.88 -10.31
CA TYR A 111 -3.33 17.96 -11.27
C TYR A 111 -4.87 18.04 -11.20
N PHE A 112 -5.46 18.00 -9.99
CA PHE A 112 -6.90 18.17 -9.83
C PHE A 112 -7.38 19.53 -10.33
N ARG A 113 -6.60 20.60 -10.09
CA ARG A 113 -6.91 21.93 -10.62
C ARG A 113 -6.95 21.94 -12.15
N GLN A 114 -5.97 21.32 -12.81
CA GLN A 114 -5.95 21.21 -14.28
C GLN A 114 -7.13 20.42 -14.86
N ILE A 115 -7.58 19.35 -14.18
CA ILE A 115 -8.77 18.61 -14.59
C ILE A 115 -10.02 19.49 -14.52
N ILE A 116 -10.19 20.22 -13.41
CA ILE A 116 -11.32 21.13 -13.22
C ILE A 116 -11.32 22.21 -14.31
N GLU A 117 -10.17 22.86 -14.56
CA GLU A 117 -10.01 23.86 -15.61
C GLU A 117 -10.36 23.29 -17.00
N SER A 118 -9.94 22.05 -17.29
CA SER A 118 -10.22 21.38 -18.55
C SER A 118 -11.70 21.07 -18.75
N ILE A 119 -12.42 20.71 -17.67
CA ILE A 119 -13.88 20.49 -17.70
C ILE A 119 -14.60 21.82 -17.90
N GLU A 120 -14.20 22.88 -17.18
CA GLU A 120 -14.81 24.20 -17.28
C GLU A 120 -14.71 24.77 -18.71
N GLN A 121 -13.55 24.61 -19.36
CA GLN A 121 -13.39 25.05 -20.75
C GLN A 121 -14.25 24.26 -21.74
N LYS A 122 -14.44 22.95 -21.53
CA LYS A 122 -15.31 22.14 -22.38
C LYS A 122 -16.78 22.53 -22.22
N LEU A 123 -17.21 22.87 -21.00
CA LEU A 123 -18.56 23.36 -20.74
C LEU A 123 -18.81 24.73 -21.40
N LYS A 124 -17.84 25.66 -21.31
CA LYS A 124 -17.96 26.99 -21.94
C LYS A 124 -17.92 26.97 -23.48
N LYS A 125 -17.30 25.96 -24.10
CA LYS A 125 -17.30 25.79 -25.56
C LYS A 125 -18.53 25.05 -26.09
N GLY A 126 -19.31 24.43 -25.21
CA GLY A 126 -20.54 23.69 -25.54
C GLY A 126 -21.82 24.50 -25.34
N SER A 127 -21.74 25.75 -24.85
CA SER A 127 -22.83 26.74 -24.81
C SER A 127 -22.65 27.77 -25.91
#